data_AF-A0A6J3QTL7-F1
#
_entry.id   AF-A0A6J3QTL7-F1
#
_cell.length_a   1.000
_cell.length_b   1.000
_cell.length_c   1.000
_cell.angle_alpha   90.00
_cell.angle_beta   90.00
_cell.angle_gamma   90.00
#
_symmetry.space_group_name_H-M   'P 1'
#
loop_
_entity.id
_entity.type
_entity.pdbx_description
1 polymer ?
#
loop_
_entity_poly.entity_id
_entity_poly.type
_entity_poly.pdbx_seq_one_letter_code
_entity_poly.pdbx_strand_id
1 'polypeptide(L)'
;MPWSTSDGSSSIQGEEGTHSLQASAHTKSLFRGLLDEKVADLLHFMVLKYRLKEPFTKAEMLKVVIKKDKNQFPVIFKKASKCLEVISGIDVKEVDPKIHSYVLVNSLDLTHDEMHSDDQSMPKNGLLAIILGVIFIEGNCAPEENIWDFLNTINVYAGREHFIYGEPRKLITRDWVQENYLEYRKVSNSDPPRYEFLWGPRAYAEISKVKVLEFLVKVKGTDRISFSHWYEEALRDDEESRGPSWPLG
;
A
#
# COMPACT_ATOMS: atom_id res chain seq x y z
N MET A 1 18.75 74.54 29.69
CA MET A 1 19.22 74.62 28.28
C MET A 1 20.74 74.77 28.30
N PRO A 2 21.51 74.25 27.32
CA PRO A 2 21.04 73.78 26.01
C PRO A 2 21.42 72.33 25.64
N TRP A 3 20.61 71.82 24.73
CA TRP A 3 20.74 70.64 23.85
C TRP A 3 21.89 70.76 22.86
N SER A 4 22.40 69.61 22.40
CA SER A 4 22.47 69.26 20.96
C SER A 4 22.45 67.72 20.77
N THR A 5 21.69 67.30 19.75
CA THR A 5 21.29 65.97 19.29
C THR A 5 22.18 65.45 18.14
N SER A 6 22.22 64.12 17.96
CA SER A 6 22.12 63.35 16.69
C SER A 6 22.76 61.96 16.91
N ASP A 7 21.94 60.91 17.05
CA ASP A 7 21.52 59.92 16.03
C ASP A 7 22.48 58.74 15.85
N GLY A 8 21.92 57.55 16.04
CA GLY A 8 22.56 56.26 15.82
C GLY A 8 21.54 55.15 16.02
N SER A 9 20.64 54.99 15.04
CA SER A 9 19.69 53.87 14.97
C SER A 9 20.40 52.57 14.58
N SER A 10 20.19 51.48 15.31
CA SER A 10 20.27 50.07 14.84
C SER A 10 20.11 49.17 16.06
N SER A 11 19.36 48.08 16.10
CA SER A 11 18.40 47.44 15.19
C SER A 11 17.63 46.49 16.11
N ILE A 12 16.30 46.55 16.13
CA ILE A 12 15.48 45.53 16.79
C ILE A 12 15.49 44.33 15.84
N GLN A 13 16.40 43.37 16.07
CA GLN A 13 16.30 42.06 15.44
C GLN A 13 15.17 41.30 16.10
N GLY A 14 14.05 41.20 15.39
CA GLY A 14 12.98 40.25 15.69
C GLY A 14 13.48 38.84 15.48
N GLU A 15 13.91 38.18 16.56
CA GLU A 15 14.07 36.73 16.63
C GLU A 15 12.75 36.06 17.08
N GLU A 16 11.66 36.31 16.36
CA GLU A 16 10.37 35.64 16.62
C GLU A 16 9.94 34.70 15.47
N GLY A 17 10.77 34.54 14.44
CA GLY A 17 10.50 33.70 13.28
C GLY A 17 10.90 32.23 13.44
N THR A 18 11.95 31.92 14.20
CA THR A 18 12.60 30.60 14.14
C THR A 18 11.99 29.59 15.12
N HIS A 19 11.65 30.02 16.34
CA HIS A 19 11.01 29.16 17.35
C HIS A 19 9.55 28.80 17.00
N SER A 20 8.83 29.72 16.35
CA SER A 20 7.45 29.52 15.88
C SER A 20 7.37 28.45 14.77
N LEU A 21 8.31 28.46 13.83
CA LEU A 21 8.37 27.50 12.72
C LEU A 21 8.80 26.09 13.19
N GLN A 22 9.76 26.00 14.12
CA GLN A 22 10.20 24.72 14.69
C GLN A 22 9.12 24.08 15.58
N ALA A 23 8.44 24.87 16.41
CA ALA A 23 7.29 24.40 17.20
C ALA A 23 6.14 23.95 16.28
N SER A 24 5.84 24.70 15.20
CA SER A 24 4.83 24.31 14.20
C SER A 24 5.17 23.00 13.50
N ALA A 25 6.43 22.80 13.10
CA ALA A 25 6.90 21.57 12.45
C ALA A 25 6.85 20.37 13.41
N HIS A 26 7.24 20.57 14.67
CA HIS A 26 7.20 19.53 15.71
C HIS A 26 5.75 19.14 16.05
N THR A 27 4.85 20.11 16.21
CA THR A 27 3.41 19.85 16.42
C THR A 27 2.77 19.16 15.22
N LYS A 28 3.11 19.54 13.98
CA LYS A 28 2.65 18.84 12.76
C LYS A 28 3.17 17.41 12.67
N SER A 29 4.42 17.17 13.06
CA SER A 29 5.02 15.82 13.08
C SER A 29 4.35 14.92 14.12
N LEU A 30 4.15 15.41 15.34
CA LEU A 30 3.42 14.70 16.39
C LEU A 30 1.97 14.42 16.00
N PHE A 31 1.29 15.39 15.39
CA PHE A 31 -0.08 15.24 14.89
C PHE A 31 -0.18 14.19 13.78
N ARG A 32 0.82 14.12 12.87
CA ARG A 32 0.90 13.08 11.85
C ARG A 32 1.09 11.70 12.49
N GLY A 33 1.99 11.58 13.47
CA GLY A 33 2.21 10.33 14.19
C GLY A 33 0.97 9.83 14.95
N LEU A 34 0.23 10.74 15.61
CA LEU A 34 -1.00 10.42 16.34
C LEU A 34 -2.14 10.03 15.39
N LEU A 35 -2.25 10.69 14.24
CA LEU A 35 -3.20 10.33 13.19
C LEU A 35 -2.87 8.94 12.61
N ASP A 36 -1.59 8.64 12.37
CA ASP A 36 -1.14 7.37 11.82
C ASP A 36 -1.37 6.21 12.82
N GLU A 37 -1.22 6.45 14.13
CA GLU A 37 -1.61 5.51 15.19
C GLU A 37 -3.11 5.20 15.14
N LYS A 38 -3.98 6.21 14.98
CA LYS A 38 -5.43 5.99 14.86
C LYS A 38 -5.85 5.29 13.58
N VAL A 39 -5.12 5.50 12.49
CA VAL A 39 -5.30 4.72 11.26
C VAL A 39 -4.93 3.26 11.52
N ALA A 40 -3.81 2.99 12.19
CA ALA A 40 -3.40 1.64 12.54
C ALA A 40 -4.40 0.95 13.48
N ASP A 41 -4.90 1.63 14.51
CA ASP A 41 -5.93 1.12 15.43
C ASP A 41 -7.20 0.70 14.67
N LEU A 42 -7.70 1.58 13.81
CA LEU A 42 -8.90 1.30 13.01
C LEU A 42 -8.67 0.19 11.99
N LEU A 43 -7.50 0.16 11.36
CA LEU A 43 -7.13 -0.89 10.40
C LEU A 43 -7.06 -2.26 11.08
N HIS A 44 -6.48 -2.36 12.28
CA HIS A 44 -6.49 -3.61 13.07
C HIS A 44 -7.92 -4.05 13.41
N PHE A 45 -8.78 -3.13 13.84
CA PHE A 45 -10.19 -3.43 14.08
C PHE A 45 -10.90 -3.98 12.84
N MET A 46 -10.68 -3.38 11.67
CA MET A 46 -11.30 -3.82 10.41
C MET A 46 -10.77 -5.20 9.99
N VAL A 47 -9.46 -5.46 10.14
CA VAL A 47 -8.89 -6.79 9.88
C VAL A 47 -9.52 -7.86 10.79
N LEU A 48 -9.73 -7.56 12.07
CA LEU A 48 -10.44 -8.48 12.97
C LEU A 48 -11.88 -8.74 12.49
N LYS A 49 -12.61 -7.70 12.08
CA LYS A 49 -13.96 -7.85 11.54
C LYS A 49 -14.01 -8.69 10.26
N TYR A 50 -13.00 -8.56 9.39
CA TYR A 50 -12.88 -9.44 8.21
C TYR A 50 -12.70 -10.90 8.63
N ARG A 51 -11.76 -11.19 9.54
CA ARG A 51 -11.48 -12.56 10.01
C ARG A 51 -12.70 -13.23 10.63
N LEU A 52 -13.51 -12.44 11.34
CA LEU A 52 -14.75 -12.90 11.97
C LEU A 52 -15.94 -12.92 11.01
N LYS A 53 -15.79 -12.43 9.77
CA LYS A 53 -16.86 -12.25 8.78
C LYS A 53 -18.05 -11.46 9.34
N GLU A 54 -17.77 -10.47 10.18
CA GLU A 54 -18.78 -9.68 10.88
C GLU A 54 -18.95 -8.30 10.23
N PRO A 55 -20.20 -7.81 10.09
CA PRO A 55 -20.43 -6.40 9.81
C PRO A 55 -19.99 -5.53 11.01
N PHE A 56 -19.76 -4.25 10.74
CA PHE A 56 -19.49 -3.26 11.79
C PHE A 56 -20.09 -1.91 11.45
N THR A 57 -20.33 -1.11 12.48
CA THR A 57 -20.99 0.17 12.40
C THR A 57 -20.02 1.34 12.59
N LYS A 58 -20.40 2.51 12.09
CA LYS A 58 -19.69 3.76 12.40
C LYS A 58 -19.56 4.03 13.90
N ALA A 59 -20.56 3.63 14.69
CA ALA A 59 -20.54 3.78 16.14
C ALA A 59 -19.45 2.93 16.80
N GLU A 60 -19.20 1.71 16.31
CA GLU A 60 -18.10 0.86 16.78
C GLU A 60 -16.74 1.43 16.39
N MET A 61 -16.58 1.87 15.13
CA MET A 61 -15.33 2.49 14.68
C MET A 61 -14.97 3.74 15.49
N LEU A 62 -15.95 4.56 15.86
CA LEU A 62 -15.74 5.74 16.70
C LEU A 62 -15.31 5.40 18.15
N LYS A 63 -15.62 4.20 18.65
CA LYS A 63 -15.12 3.74 19.96
C LYS A 63 -13.62 3.42 19.89
N VAL A 64 -13.15 2.87 18.78
CA VAL A 64 -11.73 2.52 18.53
C VAL A 64 -10.86 3.78 18.41
N VAL A 65 -11.32 4.78 17.65
CA VAL A 65 -10.53 5.99 17.34
C VAL A 65 -10.41 6.99 18.52
N ILE A 66 -11.07 6.73 19.67
CA ILE A 66 -11.18 7.60 20.86
C ILE A 66 -11.98 8.89 20.62
N LYS A 67 -12.88 9.21 21.57
CA LYS A 67 -13.91 10.28 21.50
C LYS A 67 -13.42 11.71 21.24
N LYS A 68 -12.13 12.04 21.44
CA LYS A 68 -11.63 13.42 21.32
C LYS A 68 -11.40 13.86 19.87
N ASP A 69 -11.30 12.91 18.92
CA ASP A 69 -10.97 13.17 17.51
C ASP A 69 -12.12 12.88 16.54
N LYS A 70 -13.38 13.06 16.97
CA LYS A 70 -14.56 12.84 16.11
C LYS A 70 -14.50 13.60 14.78
N ASN A 71 -13.89 14.79 14.78
CA ASN A 71 -13.77 15.62 13.57
C ASN A 71 -12.77 15.03 12.57
N GLN A 72 -11.83 14.19 13.02
CA GLN A 72 -10.82 13.55 12.17
C GLN A 72 -11.26 12.19 11.65
N PHE A 73 -12.35 11.63 12.20
CA PHE A 73 -12.86 10.31 11.82
C PHE A 73 -12.97 10.11 10.30
N PRO A 74 -13.51 11.06 9.50
CA PRO A 74 -13.60 10.86 8.05
C PRO A 74 -12.23 10.66 7.38
N VAL A 75 -11.20 11.36 7.86
CA VAL A 75 -9.82 11.25 7.34
C VAL A 75 -9.21 9.91 7.75
N ILE A 76 -9.38 9.52 9.00
CA ILE A 76 -8.87 8.26 9.55
C ILE A 76 -9.53 7.06 8.86
N PHE A 77 -10.86 7.08 8.75
CA PHE A 77 -11.64 6.06 8.04
C PHE A 77 -11.21 5.95 6.59
N LYS A 78 -11.10 7.07 5.86
CA LYS A 78 -10.65 7.06 4.46
C LYS A 78 -9.25 6.46 4.32
N LYS A 79 -8.31 6.81 5.20
CA LYS A 79 -6.96 6.26 5.19
C LYS A 79 -6.94 4.76 5.50
N ALA A 80 -7.63 4.32 6.56
CA ALA A 80 -7.69 2.90 6.93
C ALA A 80 -8.34 2.05 5.83
N SER A 81 -9.48 2.50 5.27
CA SER A 81 -10.14 1.83 4.14
C SER A 81 -9.23 1.77 2.92
N LYS A 82 -8.50 2.85 2.60
CA LYS A 82 -7.56 2.87 1.48
C LYS A 82 -6.37 1.93 1.73
N CYS A 83 -5.81 1.89 2.94
CA CYS A 83 -4.77 0.94 3.29
C CYS A 83 -5.26 -0.49 3.08
N LEU A 84 -6.43 -0.84 3.61
CA LEU A 84 -7.01 -2.18 3.49
C LEU A 84 -7.24 -2.61 2.03
N GLU A 85 -7.71 -1.69 1.19
CA GLU A 85 -7.86 -1.90 -0.26
C GLU A 85 -6.51 -2.11 -0.95
N VAL A 86 -5.52 -1.27 -0.67
CA VAL A 86 -4.21 -1.30 -1.35
C VAL A 86 -3.40 -2.53 -0.95
N ILE A 87 -3.38 -2.85 0.34
CA ILE A 87 -2.47 -3.87 0.86
C ILE A 87 -3.13 -5.26 0.73
N SER A 88 -4.43 -5.37 0.96
CA SER A 88 -5.12 -6.67 0.99
C SER A 88 -6.14 -6.87 -0.14
N GLY A 89 -6.41 -5.86 -0.97
CA GLY A 89 -7.47 -5.98 -1.99
C GLY A 89 -8.89 -5.98 -1.41
N ILE A 90 -9.06 -5.61 -0.13
CA ILE A 90 -10.34 -5.65 0.56
C ILE A 90 -11.02 -4.27 0.47
N ASP A 91 -12.23 -4.26 -0.08
CA ASP A 91 -13.10 -3.09 -0.15
C ASP A 91 -14.02 -3.02 1.08
N VAL A 92 -14.27 -1.79 1.53
CA VAL A 92 -15.23 -1.48 2.60
C VAL A 92 -16.54 -1.01 1.95
N LYS A 93 -17.62 -1.76 2.12
CA LYS A 93 -18.92 -1.45 1.50
C LYS A 93 -19.97 -1.14 2.56
N GLU A 94 -20.66 -0.01 2.41
CA GLU A 94 -21.81 0.33 3.24
C GLU A 94 -23.02 -0.51 2.79
N VAL A 95 -23.63 -1.24 3.71
CA VAL A 95 -24.78 -2.12 3.44
C VAL A 95 -26.08 -1.58 4.01
N ASP A 96 -26.00 -0.75 5.07
CA ASP A 96 -27.16 -0.04 5.61
C ASP A 96 -26.78 1.40 5.97
N PRO A 97 -27.19 2.39 5.13
CA PRO A 97 -26.94 3.80 5.38
C PRO A 97 -27.68 4.37 6.60
N LYS A 98 -28.77 3.75 7.07
CA LYS A 98 -29.57 4.27 8.20
C LYS A 98 -28.83 4.11 9.52
N ILE A 99 -28.12 3.00 9.67
CA ILE A 99 -27.32 2.68 10.86
C ILE A 99 -25.81 2.81 10.61
N HIS A 100 -25.42 3.21 9.40
CA HIS A 100 -24.03 3.25 8.94
C HIS A 100 -23.30 1.93 9.21
N SER A 101 -23.86 0.84 8.66
CA SER A 101 -23.29 -0.51 8.75
C SER A 101 -22.48 -0.83 7.50
N TYR A 102 -21.33 -1.48 7.70
CA TYR A 102 -20.35 -1.79 6.67
C TYR A 102 -19.99 -3.28 6.72
N VAL A 103 -19.63 -3.82 5.55
CA VAL A 103 -19.03 -5.14 5.37
C VAL A 103 -17.71 -5.00 4.62
N LEU A 104 -16.86 -6.01 4.76
CA LEU A 104 -15.59 -6.10 4.04
C LEU A 104 -15.70 -7.17 2.98
N VAL A 105 -15.27 -6.84 1.77
CA VAL A 105 -15.41 -7.73 0.60
C VAL A 105 -14.05 -7.82 -0.06
N ASN A 106 -13.57 -9.04 -0.32
CA ASN A 106 -12.41 -9.18 -1.21
C ASN A 106 -12.83 -8.74 -2.63
N SER A 107 -12.19 -7.68 -3.11
CA SER A 107 -12.47 -7.09 -4.42
C SER A 107 -11.46 -7.53 -5.48
N LEU A 108 -10.39 -8.18 -5.07
CA LEU A 108 -9.23 -8.46 -5.90
C LEU A 108 -9.19 -9.95 -6.29
N ASP A 109 -9.93 -10.26 -7.34
CA ASP A 109 -10.00 -11.59 -7.96
C ASP A 109 -8.81 -11.81 -8.91
N LEU A 110 -7.64 -12.03 -8.32
CA LEU A 110 -6.37 -12.26 -9.04
C LEU A 110 -5.94 -13.73 -9.07
N THR A 111 -6.45 -14.54 -8.15
CA THR A 111 -5.97 -15.91 -7.95
C THR A 111 -7.18 -16.82 -7.84
N HIS A 112 -7.19 -17.93 -8.56
CA HIS A 112 -8.34 -18.85 -8.61
C HIS A 112 -8.52 -19.68 -7.31
N ASP A 113 -7.61 -19.51 -6.34
CA ASP A 113 -7.37 -20.40 -5.21
C ASP A 113 -7.81 -19.84 -3.85
N GLU A 114 -8.89 -19.04 -3.81
CA GLU A 114 -9.53 -18.69 -2.53
C GLU A 114 -10.10 -19.92 -1.79
N MET A 115 -10.19 -21.08 -2.45
CA MET A 115 -10.84 -22.29 -1.93
C MET A 115 -10.04 -23.05 -0.86
N HIS A 116 -8.72 -22.81 -0.73
CA HIS A 116 -7.86 -23.57 0.20
C HIS A 116 -7.29 -22.74 1.36
N SER A 117 -7.65 -21.46 1.48
CA SER A 117 -7.16 -20.63 2.59
C SER A 117 -7.88 -20.96 3.90
N ASP A 118 -7.13 -21.01 4.99
CA ASP A 118 -7.70 -20.99 6.35
C ASP A 118 -8.64 -19.78 6.43
N ASP A 119 -9.91 -20.03 6.78
CA ASP A 119 -11.06 -19.13 6.58
C ASP A 119 -10.94 -17.81 7.38
N GLN A 120 -9.86 -17.68 8.17
CA GLN A 120 -9.49 -16.56 9.04
C GLN A 120 -8.21 -15.82 8.58
N SER A 121 -7.55 -16.25 7.51
CA SER A 121 -6.35 -15.58 7.00
C SER A 121 -6.69 -14.31 6.21
N MET A 122 -5.79 -13.32 6.22
CA MET A 122 -5.97 -12.13 5.39
C MET A 122 -5.58 -12.43 3.94
N PRO A 123 -6.34 -11.96 2.93
CA PRO A 123 -5.92 -12.00 1.55
C PRO A 123 -4.57 -11.30 1.37
N LYS A 124 -3.66 -11.96 0.66
CA LYS A 124 -2.32 -11.44 0.35
C LYS A 124 -2.19 -10.94 -1.09
N ASN A 125 -3.28 -11.02 -1.86
CA ASN A 125 -3.34 -10.72 -3.29
C ASN A 125 -2.98 -9.27 -3.60
N GLY A 126 -3.34 -8.32 -2.73
CA GLY A 126 -2.99 -6.90 -2.93
C GLY A 126 -1.48 -6.67 -2.94
N LEU A 127 -0.78 -7.22 -1.93
CA LEU A 127 0.67 -7.16 -1.86
C LEU A 127 1.35 -7.92 -3.00
N LEU A 128 0.81 -9.09 -3.37
CA LEU A 128 1.31 -9.84 -4.53
C LEU A 128 1.20 -9.01 -5.82
N ALA A 129 0.05 -8.39 -6.07
CA ALA A 129 -0.17 -7.52 -7.23
C ALA A 129 0.81 -6.34 -7.25
N ILE A 130 1.09 -5.73 -6.09
CA ILE A 130 2.08 -4.66 -5.97
C ILE A 130 3.46 -5.14 -6.41
N ILE A 131 3.94 -6.26 -5.87
CA ILE A 131 5.27 -6.78 -6.18
C ILE A 131 5.38 -7.16 -7.66
N LEU A 132 4.41 -7.91 -8.17
CA LEU A 132 4.34 -8.28 -9.58
C LEU A 132 4.34 -7.04 -10.49
N GLY A 133 3.63 -5.98 -10.08
CA GLY A 133 3.60 -4.72 -10.81
C GLY A 133 4.93 -3.96 -10.78
N VAL A 134 5.63 -3.94 -9.65
CA VAL A 134 6.98 -3.36 -9.58
C VAL A 134 7.94 -4.15 -10.47
N ILE A 135 7.92 -5.49 -10.44
CA ILE A 135 8.74 -6.33 -11.33
C ILE A 135 8.46 -6.01 -12.80
N PHE A 136 7.20 -5.83 -13.16
CA PHE A 136 6.83 -5.50 -14.53
C PHE A 136 7.37 -4.13 -14.96
N ILE A 137 7.22 -3.10 -14.12
CA ILE A 137 7.72 -1.73 -14.37
C ILE A 137 9.26 -1.66 -14.43
N GLU A 138 9.95 -2.57 -13.75
CA GLU A 138 11.42 -2.69 -13.82
C GLU A 138 11.90 -3.51 -15.04
N GLY A 139 11.01 -3.89 -15.95
CA GLY A 139 11.35 -4.62 -17.17
C GLY A 139 11.32 -6.15 -17.02
N ASN A 140 10.32 -6.65 -16.30
CA ASN A 140 10.08 -8.08 -16.01
C ASN A 140 11.13 -8.74 -15.09
N CYS A 141 12.07 -7.97 -14.55
CA CYS A 141 13.04 -8.41 -13.55
C CYS A 141 13.37 -7.24 -12.62
N ALA A 142 13.24 -7.41 -11.31
CA ALA A 142 13.54 -6.35 -10.34
C ALA A 142 14.63 -6.78 -9.35
N PRO A 143 15.66 -5.96 -9.10
CA PRO A 143 16.59 -6.16 -7.99
C PRO A 143 15.84 -6.26 -6.65
N GLU A 144 16.31 -7.12 -5.75
CA GLU A 144 15.72 -7.27 -4.41
C GLU A 144 15.66 -5.92 -3.67
N GLU A 145 16.66 -5.07 -3.86
CA GLU A 145 16.75 -3.75 -3.24
C GLU A 145 15.60 -2.83 -3.67
N ASN A 146 15.26 -2.82 -4.96
CA ASN A 146 14.17 -1.99 -5.50
C ASN A 146 12.81 -2.44 -4.95
N ILE A 147 12.61 -3.76 -4.79
CA ILE A 147 11.39 -4.31 -4.16
C ILE A 147 11.29 -3.84 -2.72
N TRP A 148 12.36 -3.98 -1.92
CA TRP A 148 12.33 -3.55 -0.52
C TRP A 148 12.18 -2.04 -0.36
N ASP A 149 12.84 -1.25 -1.19
CA ASP A 149 12.68 0.21 -1.18
C ASP A 149 11.23 0.61 -1.42
N PHE A 150 10.56 0.00 -2.40
CA PHE A 150 9.13 0.22 -2.63
C PHE A 150 8.28 -0.21 -1.42
N LEU A 151 8.50 -1.42 -0.89
CA LEU A 151 7.74 -1.96 0.23
C LEU A 151 7.89 -1.11 1.50
N ASN A 152 9.08 -0.57 1.75
CA ASN A 152 9.33 0.34 2.86
C ASN A 152 8.47 1.62 2.76
N THR A 153 8.21 2.13 1.55
CA THR A 153 7.34 3.31 1.37
C THR A 153 5.89 3.07 1.78
N ILE A 154 5.43 1.81 1.73
CA ILE A 154 4.08 1.39 2.15
C ILE A 154 4.08 0.71 3.53
N ASN A 155 5.15 0.88 4.31
CA ASN A 155 5.33 0.35 5.66
C ASN A 155 5.37 -1.18 5.78
N VAL A 156 5.82 -1.88 4.73
CA VAL A 156 6.08 -3.32 4.75
C VAL A 156 7.60 -3.52 4.82
N TYR A 157 8.09 -4.04 5.94
CA TYR A 157 9.53 -4.10 6.25
C TYR A 157 10.01 -5.55 6.39
N ALA A 158 11.16 -5.88 5.81
CA ALA A 158 11.83 -7.16 6.03
C ALA A 158 12.20 -7.35 7.52
N GLY A 159 12.02 -8.56 8.05
CA GLY A 159 12.41 -8.91 9.42
C GLY A 159 11.51 -8.34 10.52
N ARG A 160 10.37 -7.72 10.16
CA ARG A 160 9.34 -7.27 11.10
C ARG A 160 8.04 -7.98 10.82
N GLU A 161 7.41 -8.52 11.87
CA GLU A 161 6.10 -9.15 11.75
C GLU A 161 5.05 -8.10 11.36
N HIS A 162 4.33 -8.35 10.27
CA HIS A 162 3.20 -7.54 9.83
C HIS A 162 1.88 -8.24 10.17
N PHE A 163 0.95 -7.56 10.84
CA PHE A 163 -0.31 -8.15 11.34
C PHE A 163 -1.21 -8.79 10.26
N ILE A 164 -1.02 -8.42 8.98
CA ILE A 164 -1.71 -8.99 7.82
C ILE A 164 -0.91 -10.14 7.17
N TYR A 165 0.41 -9.98 7.03
CA TYR A 165 1.24 -10.85 6.17
C TYR A 165 2.12 -11.83 6.93
N GLY A 166 2.22 -11.68 8.24
CA GLY A 166 3.30 -12.25 9.02
C GLY A 166 4.64 -11.59 8.66
N GLU A 167 5.73 -12.36 8.69
CA GLU A 167 7.05 -11.87 8.28
C GLU A 167 7.17 -11.73 6.75
N PRO A 168 7.31 -10.49 6.20
CA PRO A 168 7.27 -10.27 4.76
C PRO A 168 8.41 -10.94 3.98
N ARG A 169 9.63 -11.04 4.54
CA ARG A 169 10.76 -11.65 3.81
C ARG A 169 10.51 -13.13 3.56
N LYS A 170 10.00 -13.87 4.55
CA LYS A 170 9.59 -15.26 4.43
C LYS A 170 8.48 -15.41 3.39
N LEU A 171 7.44 -14.57 3.46
CA LEU A 171 6.35 -14.61 2.50
C LEU A 171 6.86 -14.45 1.06
N ILE A 172 7.68 -13.43 0.81
CA ILE A 172 8.12 -13.06 -0.53
C ILE A 172 9.19 -14.01 -1.08
N THR A 173 10.19 -14.37 -0.27
CA THR A 173 11.36 -15.15 -0.74
C THR A 173 11.20 -16.66 -0.58
N ARG A 174 10.18 -17.13 0.15
CA ARG A 174 9.93 -18.56 0.38
C ARG A 174 8.53 -18.96 -0.04
N ASP A 175 7.51 -18.42 0.62
CA ASP A 175 6.15 -18.92 0.45
C ASP A 175 5.66 -18.69 -0.99
N TRP A 176 5.80 -17.47 -1.53
CA TRP A 176 5.44 -17.15 -2.92
C TRP A 176 6.37 -17.74 -3.99
N VAL A 177 7.59 -18.11 -3.60
CA VAL A 177 8.49 -18.87 -4.48
C VAL A 177 8.05 -20.32 -4.56
N GLN A 178 7.66 -20.93 -3.44
CA GLN A 178 7.11 -22.29 -3.38
C GLN A 178 5.75 -22.39 -4.07
N GLU A 179 4.92 -21.36 -3.96
CA GLU A 179 3.65 -21.25 -4.68
C GLU A 179 3.83 -20.90 -6.17
N ASN A 180 5.07 -20.70 -6.63
CA ASN A 180 5.43 -20.36 -8.02
C ASN A 180 4.85 -19.05 -8.55
N TYR A 181 4.44 -18.12 -7.66
CA TYR A 181 4.08 -16.77 -8.06
C TYR A 181 5.31 -15.90 -8.34
N LEU A 182 6.42 -16.15 -7.63
CA LEU A 182 7.67 -15.43 -7.80
C LEU A 182 8.82 -16.39 -8.09
N GLU A 183 9.75 -15.97 -8.94
CA GLU A 183 11.08 -16.54 -8.99
C GLU A 183 12.03 -15.61 -8.23
N TYR A 184 12.88 -16.19 -7.37
CA TYR A 184 13.91 -15.46 -6.63
C TYR A 184 15.26 -16.12 -6.90
N ARG A 185 16.17 -15.40 -7.57
CA ARG A 185 17.44 -15.96 -8.03
C ARG A 185 18.62 -15.04 -7.81
N LYS A 186 19.81 -15.62 -7.72
CA LYS A 186 21.08 -14.88 -7.64
C LYS A 186 21.43 -14.32 -9.01
N VAL A 187 21.84 -13.05 -9.04
CA VAL A 187 22.38 -12.40 -10.25
C VAL A 187 23.73 -13.02 -10.61
N SER A 188 23.86 -13.50 -11.85
CA SER A 188 25.09 -14.09 -12.37
C SER A 188 26.28 -13.15 -12.22
N ASN A 189 27.41 -13.68 -11.74
CA ASN A 189 28.67 -12.94 -11.57
C ASN A 189 28.60 -11.69 -10.67
N SER A 190 27.62 -11.62 -9.76
CA SER A 190 27.56 -10.56 -8.75
C SER A 190 28.56 -10.80 -7.61
N ASP A 191 29.40 -9.80 -7.36
CA ASP A 191 30.27 -9.71 -6.17
C ASP A 191 30.17 -8.30 -5.56
N PRO A 192 29.58 -8.14 -4.37
CA PRO A 192 28.97 -9.18 -3.53
C PRO A 192 27.72 -9.80 -4.18
N PRO A 193 27.26 -10.99 -3.71
CA PRO A 193 26.04 -11.63 -4.22
C PRO A 193 24.83 -10.70 -4.18
N ARG A 194 24.16 -10.54 -5.33
CA ARG A 194 22.89 -9.82 -5.46
C ARG A 194 21.79 -10.77 -5.91
N TYR A 195 20.54 -10.39 -5.62
CA TYR A 195 19.37 -11.19 -5.95
C TYR A 195 18.33 -10.35 -6.70
N GLU A 196 17.52 -11.02 -7.50
CA GLU A 196 16.47 -10.41 -8.30
C GLU A 196 15.20 -11.27 -8.27
N PHE A 197 14.07 -10.60 -8.49
CA PHE A 197 12.75 -11.21 -8.57
C PHE A 197 12.20 -11.15 -9.99
N LEU A 198 11.52 -12.23 -10.38
CA LEU A 198 10.75 -12.33 -11.61
C LEU A 198 9.35 -12.88 -11.31
N TRP A 199 8.43 -12.72 -12.25
CA TRP A 199 7.17 -13.46 -12.22
C TRP A 199 7.46 -14.95 -12.36
N GLY A 200 6.86 -15.76 -11.49
CA GLY A 200 6.89 -17.21 -11.61
C GLY A 200 5.82 -17.74 -12.55
N PRO A 201 5.88 -19.04 -12.90
CA PRO A 201 4.97 -19.63 -13.89
C PRO A 201 3.50 -19.56 -13.46
N ARG A 202 3.19 -19.61 -12.16
CA ARG A 202 1.80 -19.47 -11.67
C ARG A 202 1.29 -18.05 -11.84
N ALA A 203 2.13 -17.04 -11.63
CA ALA A 203 1.75 -15.64 -11.87
C ALA A 203 1.39 -15.41 -13.35
N TYR A 204 2.19 -15.92 -14.28
CA TYR A 204 1.85 -15.85 -15.71
C TYR A 204 0.57 -16.59 -16.08
N ALA A 205 0.23 -17.68 -15.38
CA ALA A 205 -0.96 -18.47 -15.67
C ALA A 205 -2.24 -17.85 -15.11
N GLU A 206 -2.18 -17.23 -13.94
CA GLU A 206 -3.37 -16.76 -13.21
C GLU A 206 -3.61 -15.25 -13.31
N ILE A 207 -2.54 -14.46 -13.52
CA ILE A 207 -2.57 -13.00 -13.35
C ILE A 207 -2.27 -12.31 -14.68
N SER A 208 -3.15 -11.37 -15.06
CA SER A 208 -2.93 -10.49 -16.22
C SER A 208 -2.10 -9.27 -15.82
N LYS A 209 -1.08 -8.93 -16.62
CA LYS A 209 -0.27 -7.72 -16.43
C LYS A 209 -1.12 -6.45 -16.50
N VAL A 210 -2.16 -6.45 -17.35
CA VAL A 210 -3.12 -5.35 -17.45
C VAL A 210 -3.88 -5.16 -16.14
N LYS A 211 -4.40 -6.25 -15.54
CA LYS A 211 -5.10 -6.19 -14.25
C LYS A 211 -4.19 -5.66 -13.12
N VAL A 212 -2.91 -6.06 -13.13
CA VAL A 212 -1.90 -5.56 -12.17
C VAL A 212 -1.69 -4.06 -12.32
N LEU A 213 -1.55 -3.57 -13.56
CA LEU A 213 -1.43 -2.13 -13.81
C LEU A 213 -2.69 -1.35 -13.40
N GLU A 214 -3.88 -1.86 -13.70
CA GLU A 214 -5.13 -1.24 -13.26
C GLU A 214 -5.21 -1.12 -11.75
N PHE A 215 -4.77 -2.14 -11.04
CA PHE A 215 -4.66 -2.10 -9.59
C PHE A 215 -3.66 -1.02 -9.13
N LEU A 216 -2.46 -0.96 -9.70
CA LEU A 216 -1.45 0.05 -9.35
C LEU A 216 -1.93 1.49 -9.62
N VAL A 217 -2.63 1.72 -10.72
CA VAL A 217 -3.26 3.01 -11.05
C VAL A 217 -4.28 3.39 -9.98
N LYS A 218 -5.16 2.45 -9.58
CA LYS A 218 -6.14 2.62 -8.50
C LYS A 218 -5.48 2.94 -7.16
N VAL A 219 -4.34 2.32 -6.87
CA VAL A 219 -3.55 2.53 -5.64
C VAL A 219 -2.92 3.92 -5.62
N LYS A 220 -2.22 4.30 -6.70
CA LYS A 220 -1.47 5.55 -6.80
C LYS A 220 -2.36 6.79 -6.96
N GLY A 221 -3.61 6.62 -7.38
CA GLY A 221 -4.52 7.73 -7.69
C GLY A 221 -4.00 8.62 -8.83
N THR A 222 -3.14 8.06 -9.69
CA THR A 222 -2.56 8.72 -10.87
C THR A 222 -3.34 8.32 -12.12
N ASP A 223 -3.30 9.13 -13.16
CA ASP A 223 -4.00 8.82 -14.42
C ASP A 223 -3.35 7.65 -15.18
N ARG A 224 -4.18 6.85 -15.89
CA ARG A 224 -3.77 5.75 -16.78
C ARG A 224 -2.74 6.20 -17.81
N ILE A 225 -2.78 7.47 -18.23
CA ILE A 225 -1.84 8.08 -19.18
C ILE A 225 -0.38 7.98 -18.68
N SER A 226 -0.14 8.05 -17.37
CA SER A 226 1.22 7.92 -16.81
C SER A 226 1.81 6.51 -16.95
N PHE A 227 0.97 5.51 -17.26
CA PHE A 227 1.34 4.12 -17.46
C PHE A 227 1.11 3.65 -18.91
N SER A 228 0.89 4.57 -19.87
CA SER A 228 0.47 4.21 -21.24
C SER A 228 1.43 3.22 -21.91
N HIS A 229 2.74 3.44 -21.78
CA HIS A 229 3.78 2.52 -22.29
C HIS A 229 3.63 1.10 -21.73
N TRP A 230 3.45 0.99 -20.40
CA TRP A 230 3.31 -0.31 -19.73
C TRP A 230 2.00 -1.01 -20.10
N TYR A 231 0.92 -0.25 -20.34
CA TYR A 231 -0.33 -0.83 -20.83
C TYR A 231 -0.18 -1.43 -22.23
N GLU A 232 0.51 -0.74 -23.14
CA GLU A 232 0.79 -1.27 -24.47
C GLU A 232 1.64 -2.54 -24.41
N GLU A 233 2.63 -2.59 -23.52
CA GLU A 233 3.46 -3.77 -23.28
C GLU A 233 2.66 -4.94 -22.68
N ALA A 234 1.84 -4.65 -21.67
CA ALA A 234 0.98 -5.66 -21.04
C ALA A 234 -0.02 -6.26 -22.02
N LEU A 235 -0.55 -5.47 -22.96
CA LEU A 235 -1.47 -5.94 -23.99
C LEU A 235 -0.79 -6.87 -25.00
N ARG A 236 0.45 -6.56 -25.40
CA ARG A 236 1.23 -7.44 -26.29
C ARG A 236 1.51 -8.79 -25.62
N ASP A 237 1.87 -8.78 -24.35
CA ASP A 237 2.16 -10.01 -23.60
C ASP A 237 0.89 -10.86 -23.36
N ASP A 238 -0.25 -10.24 -23.08
CA ASP A 238 -1.53 -10.93 -22.92
C ASP A 238 -2.04 -11.52 -24.26
N GLU A 239 -1.71 -10.90 -25.41
CA GLU A 239 -2.03 -11.43 -26.75
C GLU A 239 -1.11 -12.61 -27.13
N GLU A 240 0.20 -12.52 -26.87
CA GLU A 240 1.17 -13.56 -27.20
C GLU A 240 1.01 -14.81 -26.33
N SER A 241 0.61 -14.65 -25.06
CA SER A 241 0.29 -15.76 -24.14
C SER A 241 -1.02 -16.49 -24.46
N ARG A 242 -1.95 -15.87 -25.20
CA ARG A 242 -3.20 -16.51 -25.68
C ARG A 242 -3.02 -17.38 -26.93
N GLY A 243 -1.87 -17.30 -27.60
CA GLY A 243 -1.56 -18.06 -28.81
C GLY A 243 -2.43 -17.66 -30.02
N PRO A 244 -2.03 -18.01 -31.26
CA PRO A 244 -2.85 -17.73 -32.43
C PRO A 244 -4.13 -18.58 -32.39
N SER A 245 -5.28 -17.91 -32.38
CA SER A 245 -6.57 -18.54 -32.66
C SER A 245 -6.56 -19.03 -34.11
N TRP A 246 -6.25 -20.30 -34.33
CA TRP A 246 -6.41 -20.90 -35.65
C TRP A 246 -7.88 -20.82 -36.07
N PRO A 247 -8.21 -20.27 -37.25
CA PRO A 247 -9.57 -20.34 -37.75
C PRO A 247 -9.90 -21.82 -37.99
N LEU A 248 -10.97 -22.29 -37.35
CA LEU A 248 -11.57 -23.59 -37.66
C LEU A 248 -12.05 -23.52 -39.11
N GLY A 249 -11.32 -24.21 -39.99
CA GLY A 249 -11.73 -24.52 -41.36
C GLY A 249 -12.58 -25.79 -41.41
#